data_AF-A0A3B9JJI1-F1
#
_entry.id   AF-A0A3B9JJI1-F1
#
_cell.length_a   1.000
_cell.length_b   1.000
_cell.length_c   1.000
_cell.angle_alpha   90.00
_cell.angle_beta   90.00
_cell.angle_gamma   90.00
#
_symmetry.space_group_name_H-M   'P 1'
#
loop_
_entity.id
_entity.type
_entity.pdbx_description
1 polymer ?
#
loop_
_entity_poly.entity_id
_entity_poly.type
_entity_poly.pdbx_seq_one_letter_code
_entity_poly.pdbx_strand_id
1 'polypeptide(L)'
;MKKQQDTYEYLREIRTRRLLKGGLKSKQKKKKKSVPYVSSDMMNLSSMSKTHKSVVHDKNCIKECPPKFSLIEQPENTLNFIANVAQVGRSSEIRHISLDHSQIDCHDLGAEVLLGMAVKIVKNSASGRNRNISVRGFLPKSKRKQRLIRSMGVVKQLDIEHEGATEDRLELFDFEGSKSSVIKYQDQDRKNLCTKKFVDYLDKCLSYSERQLTEESRRQMVNYLGEIIGNAEDHSGKSKWYVCGYLDHVEEDQENEEDENFHFCEIVIYNFGKSIADTFTDLDPGSFTMRQVSPYIEAHKKGGFFSKNWEASTLLTLVALQGYVSSKNTDETTDRGQGTVDLIEFFQGVADECLPSSGQKAKMAIISGDTHIKFDGTYQIEIDDSGKEVIAFNASNDLGEKPDHKYVRKMKGVSFPGTIIAARFPISERYTETA
;
A
#
# COMPACT_ATOMS: atom_id res chain seq x y z
N MET A 1 60.45 19.63 38.46
CA MET A 1 61.07 20.29 37.29
C MET A 1 60.23 19.98 36.06
N LYS A 2 59.36 20.92 35.65
CA LYS A 2 58.53 20.78 34.45
C LYS A 2 59.41 21.04 33.23
N LYS A 3 59.69 20.00 32.42
CA LYS A 3 60.36 20.17 31.12
C LYS A 3 59.47 21.06 30.25
N GLN A 4 59.92 22.27 29.97
CA GLN A 4 59.39 23.10 28.90
C GLN A 4 59.59 22.32 27.61
N GLN A 5 58.50 21.76 27.10
CA GLN A 5 58.47 21.14 25.79
C GLN A 5 58.79 22.25 24.78
N ASP A 6 59.84 22.05 24.00
CA ASP A 6 60.34 23.04 23.07
C ASP A 6 59.21 23.46 22.12
N THR A 7 58.81 24.72 22.22
CA THR A 7 57.69 25.31 21.47
C THR A 7 57.88 25.13 19.97
N TYR A 8 59.15 25.03 19.52
CA TYR A 8 59.51 24.76 18.13
C TYR A 8 59.20 23.33 17.68
N GLU A 9 59.45 22.33 18.53
CA GLU A 9 59.09 20.93 18.23
C GLU A 9 57.57 20.73 18.19
N TYR A 10 56.84 21.35 19.11
CA TYR A 10 55.37 21.30 19.13
C TYR A 10 54.74 21.94 17.88
N LEU A 11 55.25 23.09 17.44
CA LEU A 11 54.80 23.75 16.22
C LEU A 11 55.18 22.97 14.94
N ARG A 12 56.33 22.28 14.95
CA ARG A 12 56.74 21.38 13.86
C ARG A 12 55.83 20.17 13.78
N GLU A 13 55.46 19.57 14.91
CA GLU A 13 54.51 18.46 14.97
C GLU A 13 53.11 18.85 14.45
N ILE A 14 52.64 20.06 14.79
CA ILE A 14 51.37 20.61 14.28
C ILE A 14 51.44 20.88 12.76
N ARG A 15 52.56 21.41 12.25
CA ARG A 15 52.76 21.61 10.80
C ARG A 15 52.81 20.29 10.04
N THR A 16 53.50 19.28 10.57
CA THR A 16 53.54 17.94 9.96
C THR A 16 52.16 17.28 9.99
N ARG A 17 51.39 17.41 11.08
CA ARG A 17 49.98 16.95 11.13
C ARG A 17 49.06 17.73 10.18
N ARG A 18 49.29 19.03 9.95
CA ARG A 18 48.53 19.83 8.96
C ARG A 18 48.92 19.50 7.52
N LEU A 19 50.18 19.17 7.23
CA LEU A 19 50.61 18.70 5.91
C LEU A 19 50.10 17.28 5.61
N LEU A 20 50.05 16.41 6.62
CA LEU A 20 49.41 15.08 6.51
C LEU A 20 47.88 15.19 6.37
N LYS A 21 47.21 16.10 7.10
CA LYS A 21 45.77 16.37 6.95
C LYS A 21 45.43 17.17 5.68
N GLY A 22 46.35 17.97 5.15
CA GLY A 22 46.22 18.74 3.93
C GLY A 22 46.49 17.92 2.67
N GLY A 23 47.42 16.96 2.74
CA GLY A 23 47.71 15.98 1.67
C GLY A 23 46.65 14.89 1.51
N LEU A 24 45.84 14.63 2.55
CA LEU A 24 44.66 13.77 2.48
C LEU A 24 43.39 14.50 1.98
N LYS A 25 43.47 15.82 1.76
CA LYS A 25 42.38 16.67 1.27
C LYS A 25 42.61 17.20 -0.15
N SER A 26 43.09 16.39 -1.09
CA SER A 26 43.04 16.76 -2.53
C SER A 26 43.26 15.60 -3.52
N LYS A 27 42.93 14.35 -3.17
CA LYS A 27 42.76 13.29 -4.18
C LYS A 27 41.57 12.39 -3.86
N GLN A 28 40.43 12.98 -3.48
CA GLN A 28 39.19 12.42 -4.03
C GLN A 28 39.28 12.66 -5.52
N LYS A 29 39.78 11.65 -6.26
CA LYS A 29 39.37 11.45 -7.64
C LYS A 29 37.89 11.79 -7.66
N LYS A 30 37.47 12.73 -8.51
CA LYS A 30 36.10 12.76 -9.02
C LYS A 30 35.86 11.34 -9.53
N LYS A 31 35.43 10.42 -8.65
CA LYS A 31 34.75 9.21 -9.05
C LYS A 31 33.63 9.79 -9.89
N LYS A 32 33.70 9.57 -11.21
CA LYS A 32 32.54 9.75 -12.07
C LYS A 32 31.37 9.22 -11.25
N LYS A 33 30.42 10.08 -10.89
CA LYS A 33 29.16 9.65 -10.26
C LYS A 33 28.46 8.82 -11.32
N SER A 34 28.86 7.57 -11.46
CA SER A 34 28.48 6.68 -12.56
C SER A 34 27.72 5.48 -12.04
N VAL A 35 26.79 5.70 -11.10
CA VAL A 35 25.53 4.96 -10.96
C VAL A 35 24.52 5.90 -10.30
N PRO A 36 23.29 6.04 -10.80
CA PRO A 36 22.26 6.84 -10.13
C PRO A 36 21.98 6.24 -8.74
N TYR A 37 22.06 7.04 -7.67
CA TYR A 37 21.43 6.63 -6.41
C TYR A 37 19.91 6.58 -6.66
N VAL A 38 19.35 5.38 -6.56
CA VAL A 38 17.92 5.08 -6.68
C VAL A 38 17.47 4.72 -5.27
N SER A 39 16.54 5.49 -4.69
CA SER A 39 15.97 5.17 -3.38
C SER A 39 15.26 3.81 -3.40
N SER A 40 15.17 3.12 -2.27
CA SER A 40 14.44 1.84 -2.16
C SER A 40 13.02 1.93 -2.69
N ASP A 41 12.32 3.02 -2.40
CA ASP A 41 10.93 3.20 -2.83
C ASP A 41 10.81 3.36 -4.35
N MET A 42 11.80 4.01 -4.98
CA MET A 42 11.89 4.08 -6.45
C MET A 42 12.12 2.69 -7.03
N MET A 43 12.98 1.87 -6.41
CA MET A 43 13.17 0.48 -6.85
C MET A 43 11.85 -0.29 -6.77
N ASN A 44 11.19 -0.25 -5.62
CA ASN A 44 9.91 -0.92 -5.38
C ASN A 44 8.84 -0.52 -6.41
N LEU A 45 8.55 0.77 -6.53
CA LEU A 45 7.49 1.24 -7.43
C LEU A 45 7.79 0.91 -8.89
N SER A 46 9.05 1.04 -9.30
CA SER A 46 9.40 0.84 -10.70
C SER A 46 9.62 -0.62 -11.10
N SER A 47 9.83 -1.52 -10.13
CA SER A 47 9.84 -2.97 -10.33
C SER A 47 8.43 -3.56 -10.40
N MET A 48 7.38 -2.76 -10.15
CA MET A 48 6.01 -3.27 -10.18
C MET A 48 5.58 -3.76 -11.56
N SER A 49 6.24 -3.32 -12.63
CA SER A 49 6.00 -3.81 -14.00
C SER A 49 7.23 -4.52 -14.52
N LYS A 50 7.04 -5.72 -15.09
CA LYS A 50 8.07 -6.48 -15.82
C LYS A 50 8.44 -5.82 -17.14
N THR A 51 7.64 -4.85 -17.59
CA THR A 51 7.91 -4.04 -18.78
C THR A 51 9.02 -3.05 -18.45
N HIS A 52 10.27 -3.48 -18.62
CA HIS A 52 11.40 -2.57 -18.60
C HIS A 52 11.45 -1.86 -19.95
N LYS A 53 10.83 -0.67 -20.02
CA LYS A 53 11.10 0.21 -21.17
C LYS A 53 12.54 0.70 -21.05
N SER A 54 13.23 0.80 -22.19
CA SER A 54 14.51 1.49 -22.27
C SER A 54 14.41 2.84 -21.56
N VAL A 55 15.47 3.27 -20.89
CA VAL A 55 15.49 4.58 -20.20
C VAL A 55 14.97 5.64 -21.15
N VAL A 56 13.89 6.31 -20.76
CA VAL A 56 13.26 7.34 -21.58
C VAL A 56 14.24 8.50 -21.68
N HIS A 57 14.78 8.73 -22.87
CA HIS A 57 15.67 9.87 -23.18
C HIS A 57 14.89 11.16 -23.48
N ASP A 58 13.57 11.15 -23.34
CA ASP A 58 12.76 12.35 -23.53
C ASP A 58 12.85 13.29 -22.31
N LYS A 59 12.89 14.59 -22.61
CA LYS A 59 12.77 15.67 -21.62
C LYS A 59 11.34 15.81 -21.10
N ASN A 60 10.36 15.31 -21.85
CA ASN A 60 8.95 15.38 -21.51
C ASN A 60 8.39 13.96 -21.33
N CYS A 61 7.65 13.74 -20.24
CA CYS A 61 6.84 12.55 -20.06
C CYS A 61 5.38 12.97 -20.00
N ILE A 62 4.59 12.57 -20.99
CA ILE A 62 3.15 12.79 -21.02
C ILE A 62 2.48 11.44 -20.83
N LYS A 63 1.57 11.36 -19.87
CA LYS A 63 0.87 10.12 -19.50
C LYS A 63 -0.60 10.40 -19.26
N GLU A 64 -1.44 9.70 -20.01
CA GLU A 64 -2.88 9.64 -19.80
C GLU A 64 -3.18 8.55 -18.78
N CYS A 65 -3.80 8.95 -17.66
CA CYS A 65 -4.25 8.02 -16.64
C CYS A 65 -5.32 7.09 -17.25
N PRO A 66 -5.26 5.77 -16.98
CA PRO A 66 -6.28 4.84 -17.44
C PRO A 66 -7.68 5.28 -17.01
N PRO A 67 -8.73 5.12 -17.83
CA PRO A 67 -10.09 5.50 -17.43
C PRO A 67 -10.56 4.80 -16.15
N LYS A 68 -10.15 3.54 -15.98
CA LYS A 68 -10.31 2.78 -14.74
C LYS A 68 -8.98 2.71 -13.98
N PHE A 69 -8.69 3.73 -13.18
CA PHE A 69 -7.47 3.86 -12.39
C PHE A 69 -7.67 3.38 -10.96
N SER A 70 -7.91 2.08 -10.80
CA SER A 70 -8.26 1.44 -9.52
C SER A 70 -7.40 0.22 -9.27
N LEU A 71 -6.90 0.07 -8.04
CA LEU A 71 -6.26 -1.14 -7.55
C LEU A 71 -7.28 -2.25 -7.26
N ILE A 72 -8.50 -1.91 -6.87
CA ILE A 72 -9.56 -2.87 -6.56
C ILE A 72 -10.11 -3.52 -7.84
N GLU A 73 -10.33 -2.73 -8.90
CA GLU A 73 -11.00 -3.21 -10.12
C GLU A 73 -10.03 -3.54 -11.26
N GLN A 74 -8.96 -2.76 -11.42
CA GLN A 74 -8.03 -2.85 -12.56
C GLN A 74 -6.56 -2.77 -12.14
N PRO A 75 -6.11 -3.64 -11.20
CA PRO A 75 -4.77 -3.55 -10.61
C PRO A 75 -3.64 -3.64 -11.64
N GLU A 76 -3.78 -4.46 -12.68
CA GLU A 76 -2.73 -4.64 -13.70
C GLU A 76 -2.41 -3.33 -14.44
N ASN A 77 -3.45 -2.66 -14.95
CA ASN A 77 -3.30 -1.41 -15.67
C ASN A 77 -2.80 -0.29 -14.75
N THR A 78 -3.35 -0.22 -13.54
CA THR A 78 -3.00 0.77 -12.51
C THR A 78 -1.54 0.64 -12.07
N LEU A 79 -1.11 -0.56 -11.66
CA LEU A 79 0.28 -0.82 -11.22
C LEU A 79 1.26 -0.61 -12.37
N ASN A 80 0.91 -1.05 -13.59
CA ASN A 80 1.75 -0.82 -14.75
C ASN A 80 1.92 0.68 -15.04
N PHE A 81 0.85 1.47 -14.95
CA PHE A 81 0.90 2.92 -15.13
C PHE A 81 1.83 3.58 -14.10
N ILE A 82 1.63 3.28 -12.81
CA ILE A 82 2.44 3.82 -11.71
C ILE A 82 3.92 3.42 -11.87
N ALA A 83 4.19 2.16 -12.24
CA ALA A 83 5.55 1.68 -12.51
C ALA A 83 6.21 2.47 -13.64
N ASN A 84 5.49 2.69 -14.75
CA ASN A 84 5.98 3.47 -15.88
C ASN A 84 6.32 4.91 -15.46
N VAL A 85 5.50 5.55 -14.61
CA VAL A 85 5.80 6.89 -14.07
C VAL A 85 7.06 6.85 -13.19
N ALA A 86 7.17 5.89 -12.27
CA ALA A 86 8.33 5.74 -11.41
C ALA A 86 9.63 5.48 -12.20
N GLN A 87 9.55 4.71 -13.30
CA GLN A 87 10.70 4.42 -14.18
C GLN A 87 11.29 5.68 -14.81
N VAL A 88 10.49 6.74 -15.03
CA VAL A 88 10.97 8.03 -15.57
C VAL A 88 12.03 8.67 -14.67
N GLY A 89 11.99 8.45 -13.36
CA GLY A 89 13.00 8.95 -12.42
C GLY A 89 14.42 8.41 -12.62
N ARG A 90 14.57 7.38 -13.45
CA ARG A 90 15.88 6.88 -13.91
C ARG A 90 16.49 7.73 -15.02
N SER A 91 15.68 8.50 -15.75
CA SER A 91 16.17 9.39 -16.81
C SER A 91 16.92 10.57 -16.23
N SER A 92 18.12 10.84 -16.77
CA SER A 92 18.88 12.07 -16.51
C SER A 92 18.42 13.25 -17.36
N GLU A 93 17.46 13.04 -18.26
CA GLU A 93 17.04 14.04 -19.26
C GLU A 93 15.68 14.65 -18.95
N ILE A 94 14.81 13.92 -18.24
CA ILE A 94 13.45 14.37 -17.89
C ILE A 94 13.46 15.78 -17.26
N ARG A 95 12.54 16.65 -17.67
CA ARG A 95 12.33 18.00 -17.13
C ARG A 95 10.87 18.26 -16.82
N HIS A 96 9.96 17.62 -17.55
CA HIS A 96 8.53 17.83 -17.41
C HIS A 96 7.79 16.49 -17.32
N ILE A 97 6.89 16.38 -16.34
CA ILE A 97 5.94 15.27 -16.22
C ILE A 97 4.54 15.87 -16.35
N SER A 98 3.74 15.38 -17.29
CA SER A 98 2.35 15.74 -17.48
C SER A 98 1.47 14.53 -17.24
N LEU A 99 0.57 14.61 -16.26
CA LEU A 99 -0.40 13.56 -15.94
C LEU A 99 -1.81 14.03 -16.30
N ASP A 100 -2.44 13.35 -17.24
CA ASP A 100 -3.79 13.69 -17.69
C ASP A 100 -4.81 12.74 -17.03
N HIS A 101 -5.59 13.28 -16.08
CA HIS A 101 -6.68 12.56 -15.40
C HIS A 101 -8.06 12.88 -16.02
N SER A 102 -8.11 13.60 -17.15
CA SER A 102 -9.38 14.10 -17.72
C SER A 102 -10.35 12.98 -18.13
N GLN A 103 -9.82 11.79 -18.43
CA GLN A 103 -10.58 10.62 -18.87
C GLN A 103 -10.87 9.61 -17.74
N ILE A 104 -10.66 9.96 -16.46
CA ILE A 104 -10.93 9.04 -15.35
C ILE A 104 -12.44 8.86 -15.15
N ASP A 105 -12.89 7.63 -15.40
CA ASP A 105 -14.24 7.15 -15.11
C ASP A 105 -14.34 6.71 -13.65
N CYS A 106 -13.36 5.94 -13.17
CA CYS A 106 -13.28 5.50 -11.78
C CYS A 106 -11.84 5.43 -11.30
N HIS A 107 -11.63 5.81 -10.04
CA HIS A 107 -10.37 5.64 -9.33
C HIS A 107 -10.61 5.31 -7.86
N ASP A 108 -9.57 4.80 -7.20
CA ASP A 108 -9.55 4.57 -5.76
C ASP A 108 -8.36 5.25 -5.09
N LEU A 109 -8.47 5.44 -3.79
CA LEU A 109 -7.48 6.07 -2.92
C LEU A 109 -6.09 5.44 -3.09
N GLY A 110 -6.04 4.11 -3.24
CA GLY A 110 -4.78 3.39 -3.29
C GLY A 110 -4.01 3.68 -4.57
N ALA A 111 -4.70 3.73 -5.71
CA ALA A 111 -4.13 4.13 -6.99
C ALA A 111 -3.57 5.56 -6.94
N GLU A 112 -4.34 6.50 -6.40
CA GLU A 112 -3.96 7.93 -6.33
C GLU A 112 -2.79 8.19 -5.37
N VAL A 113 -2.79 7.55 -4.19
CA VAL A 113 -1.70 7.66 -3.22
C VAL A 113 -0.39 7.10 -3.79
N LEU A 114 -0.43 5.93 -4.43
CA LEU A 114 0.77 5.33 -5.02
C LEU A 114 1.29 6.13 -6.22
N LEU A 115 0.41 6.70 -7.04
CA LEU A 115 0.81 7.59 -8.13
C LEU A 115 1.47 8.86 -7.58
N GLY A 116 0.86 9.50 -6.59
CA GLY A 116 1.43 10.68 -5.93
C GLY A 116 2.80 10.38 -5.32
N MET A 117 2.94 9.23 -4.66
CA MET A 117 4.22 8.75 -4.14
C MET A 117 5.27 8.56 -5.24
N ALA A 118 4.90 7.94 -6.37
CA ALA A 118 5.81 7.73 -7.50
C ALA A 118 6.34 9.07 -8.03
N VAL A 119 5.47 10.05 -8.25
CA VAL A 119 5.85 11.38 -8.75
C VAL A 119 6.73 12.11 -7.74
N LYS A 120 6.39 12.07 -6.45
CA LYS A 120 7.19 12.66 -5.36
C LYS A 120 8.61 12.08 -5.33
N ILE A 121 8.73 10.76 -5.45
CA ILE A 121 10.02 10.06 -5.47
C ILE A 121 10.85 10.45 -6.70
N VAL A 122 10.22 10.58 -7.88
CA VAL A 122 10.89 11.04 -9.09
C VAL A 122 11.41 12.47 -8.90
N LYS A 123 10.60 13.38 -8.37
CA LYS A 123 10.98 14.77 -8.08
C LYS A 123 12.13 14.83 -7.06
N ASN A 124 12.01 14.12 -5.94
CA ASN A 124 13.06 14.08 -4.90
C ASN A 124 14.38 13.52 -5.42
N SER A 125 14.32 12.48 -6.26
CA SER A 125 15.51 11.89 -6.89
C SER A 125 16.19 12.83 -7.88
N ALA A 126 15.43 13.67 -8.58
CA ALA A 126 15.97 14.72 -9.43
C ALA A 126 16.56 15.89 -8.61
N SER A 127 15.85 16.34 -7.57
CA SER A 127 16.33 17.39 -6.66
C SER A 127 17.64 17.01 -5.99
N GLY A 128 17.79 15.75 -5.56
CA GLY A 128 19.07 15.22 -5.03
C GLY A 128 20.22 15.22 -6.05
N ARG A 129 19.93 15.45 -7.33
CA ARG A 129 20.89 15.62 -8.43
C ARG A 129 20.97 17.07 -8.92
N ASN A 130 20.46 18.03 -8.15
CA ASN A 130 20.35 19.44 -8.50
C ASN A 130 19.59 19.68 -9.82
N ARG A 131 18.58 18.85 -10.09
CA ARG A 131 17.67 19.00 -11.22
C ARG A 131 16.28 19.34 -10.72
N ASN A 132 15.62 20.27 -11.38
CA ASN A 132 14.21 20.55 -11.14
C ASN A 132 13.35 19.85 -12.19
N ILE A 133 12.27 19.20 -11.76
CA ILE A 133 11.26 18.61 -12.63
C ILE A 133 9.97 19.37 -12.39
N SER A 134 9.39 19.93 -13.45
CA SER A 134 8.05 20.50 -13.40
C SER A 134 7.03 19.38 -13.59
N VAL A 135 6.03 19.36 -12.72
CA VAL A 135 4.87 18.47 -12.84
C VAL A 135 3.66 19.33 -13.18
N ARG A 136 2.86 18.91 -14.15
CA ARG A 136 1.59 19.52 -14.55
C ARG A 136 0.58 18.41 -14.82
N GLY A 137 -0.69 18.77 -14.94
CA GLY A 137 -1.70 17.79 -15.27
C GLY A 137 -3.06 18.40 -15.53
N PHE A 138 -3.97 17.56 -16.00
CA PHE A 138 -5.39 17.86 -16.13
C PHE A 138 -6.16 17.03 -15.11
N LEU A 139 -7.17 17.61 -14.50
CA LEU A 139 -8.05 16.96 -13.54
C LEU A 139 -9.30 16.38 -14.23
N PRO A 140 -9.96 15.37 -13.65
CA PRO A 140 -11.24 14.85 -14.16
C PRO A 140 -12.34 15.91 -14.05
N LYS A 141 -13.44 15.73 -14.79
CA LYS A 141 -14.57 16.68 -14.76
C LYS A 141 -15.32 16.69 -13.42
N SER A 142 -15.63 15.51 -12.87
CA SER A 142 -16.35 15.35 -11.60
C SER A 142 -15.55 15.96 -10.44
N LYS A 143 -16.17 16.91 -9.70
CA LYS A 143 -15.51 17.62 -8.60
C LYS A 143 -15.11 16.66 -7.48
N ARG A 144 -15.93 15.66 -7.18
CA ARG A 144 -15.63 14.55 -6.25
C ARG A 144 -14.31 13.85 -6.58
N LYS A 145 -14.14 13.45 -7.84
CA LYS A 145 -12.88 12.85 -8.31
C LYS A 145 -11.70 13.82 -8.18
N GLN A 146 -11.92 15.11 -8.47
CA GLN A 146 -10.87 16.12 -8.27
C GLN A 146 -10.48 16.26 -6.79
N ARG A 147 -11.45 16.24 -5.87
CA ARG A 147 -11.18 16.36 -4.42
C ARG A 147 -10.26 15.25 -3.95
N LEU A 148 -10.47 14.00 -4.35
CA LEU A 148 -9.58 12.89 -4.00
C LEU A 148 -8.13 13.14 -4.50
N ILE A 149 -7.96 13.51 -5.77
CA ILE A 149 -6.62 13.78 -6.35
C ILE A 149 -5.93 14.95 -5.63
N ARG A 150 -6.70 16.00 -5.31
CA ARG A 150 -6.22 17.21 -4.63
C ARG A 150 -5.78 16.95 -3.19
N SER A 151 -6.55 16.13 -2.47
CA SER A 151 -6.38 15.94 -1.03
C SER A 151 -5.54 14.73 -0.64
N MET A 152 -5.45 13.69 -1.49
CA MET A 152 -4.68 12.47 -1.21
C MET A 152 -3.71 12.07 -2.32
N GLY A 153 -3.99 12.46 -3.57
CA GLY A 153 -3.21 12.09 -4.75
C GLY A 153 -1.99 12.97 -5.02
N VAL A 154 -1.67 13.12 -6.31
CA VAL A 154 -0.43 13.78 -6.77
C VAL A 154 -0.29 15.24 -6.32
N VAL A 155 -1.39 15.98 -6.23
CA VAL A 155 -1.38 17.40 -5.84
C VAL A 155 -0.93 17.55 -4.38
N LYS A 156 -1.54 16.78 -3.46
CA LYS A 156 -1.15 16.73 -2.05
C LYS A 156 0.30 16.30 -1.89
N GLN A 157 0.70 15.20 -2.55
CA GLN A 157 2.04 14.63 -2.37
C GLN A 157 3.17 15.56 -2.82
N LEU A 158 2.87 16.51 -3.71
CA LEU A 158 3.79 17.52 -4.21
C LEU A 158 3.77 18.83 -3.42
N ASP A 159 2.95 18.92 -2.35
CA ASP A 159 2.76 20.09 -1.50
C ASP A 159 2.42 21.36 -2.32
N ILE A 160 1.48 21.23 -3.28
CA ILE A 160 1.03 22.36 -4.11
C ILE A 160 0.01 23.17 -3.31
N GLU A 161 0.49 24.10 -2.49
CA GLU A 161 -0.29 24.85 -1.49
C GLU A 161 -1.56 25.53 -2.04
N HIS A 162 -1.56 25.99 -3.29
CA HIS A 162 -2.71 26.70 -3.89
C HIS A 162 -3.76 25.78 -4.55
N GLU A 163 -3.54 24.47 -4.58
CA GLU A 163 -4.44 23.50 -5.23
C GLU A 163 -5.02 22.45 -4.26
N GLY A 164 -4.71 22.57 -2.96
CA GLY A 164 -5.30 21.71 -1.92
C GLY A 164 -6.81 21.91 -1.82
N ALA A 165 -7.54 20.81 -1.62
CA ALA A 165 -8.97 20.89 -1.29
C ALA A 165 -9.11 21.20 0.21
N THR A 166 -9.78 22.29 0.56
CA THR A 166 -10.24 22.58 1.92
C THR A 166 -11.76 22.67 1.85
N GLU A 167 -12.43 21.62 2.32
CA GLU A 167 -13.90 21.52 2.33
C GLU A 167 -14.33 20.99 3.69
N ASP A 168 -15.42 21.55 4.24
CA ASP A 168 -15.87 21.33 5.62
C ASP A 168 -16.43 19.90 5.88
N ARG A 169 -16.48 19.04 4.86
CA ARG A 169 -17.01 17.66 4.93
C ARG A 169 -16.06 16.63 4.30
N LEU A 170 -14.78 16.92 4.33
CA LEU A 170 -13.73 16.04 3.82
C LEU A 170 -12.93 15.47 5.00
N GLU A 171 -12.99 14.16 5.20
CA GLU A 171 -12.20 13.49 6.23
C GLU A 171 -11.01 12.76 5.63
N LEU A 172 -9.82 13.11 6.12
CA LEU A 172 -8.55 12.61 5.62
C LEU A 172 -7.78 11.93 6.74
N PHE A 173 -7.22 10.76 6.44
CA PHE A 173 -6.23 10.11 7.27
C PHE A 173 -4.99 9.80 6.44
N ASP A 174 -3.82 10.18 6.93
CA ASP A 174 -2.55 9.91 6.26
C ASP A 174 -1.47 9.74 7.33
N PHE A 175 -1.07 8.49 7.55
CA PHE A 175 -0.11 8.14 8.58
C PHE A 175 0.89 7.11 8.06
N GLU A 176 2.18 7.40 8.27
CA GLU A 176 3.26 6.50 7.91
C GLU A 176 4.03 5.99 9.13
N GLY A 177 4.54 4.76 9.01
CA GLY A 177 5.51 4.18 9.92
C GLY A 177 6.85 4.91 9.92
N SER A 178 7.76 4.46 10.77
CA SER A 178 9.09 5.08 10.89
C SER A 178 9.96 4.79 9.66
N LYS A 179 10.71 5.81 9.22
CA LYS A 179 11.70 5.67 8.14
C LYS A 179 12.96 4.93 8.59
N SER A 180 13.09 4.62 9.88
CA SER A 180 14.26 3.94 10.41
C SER A 180 14.26 2.46 10.03
N SER A 181 15.43 1.96 9.62
CA SER A 181 15.68 0.52 9.45
C SER A 181 15.95 -0.18 10.78
N VAL A 182 15.99 0.56 11.89
CA VAL A 182 16.18 0.03 13.25
C VAL A 182 14.88 0.22 13.99
N ILE A 183 14.25 -0.87 14.41
CA ILE A 183 13.05 -0.85 15.24
C ILE A 183 13.43 -0.23 16.58
N LYS A 184 12.91 0.95 16.87
CA LYS A 184 13.07 1.61 18.18
C LYS A 184 11.85 1.32 19.05
N TYR A 185 12.00 1.44 20.37
CA TYR A 185 10.84 1.39 21.28
C TYR A 185 9.75 2.40 20.88
N GLN A 186 10.17 3.57 20.39
CA GLN A 186 9.30 4.60 19.83
C GLN A 186 8.47 4.14 18.61
N ASP A 187 8.88 3.09 17.89
CA ASP A 187 8.13 2.58 16.75
C ASP A 187 6.89 1.78 17.20
N GLN A 188 6.95 1.08 18.35
CA GLN A 188 5.76 0.47 18.97
C GLN A 188 4.75 1.54 19.40
N ASP A 189 5.24 2.67 19.92
CA ASP A 189 4.40 3.83 20.22
C ASP A 189 3.76 4.42 18.96
N ARG A 190 4.47 4.45 17.82
CA ARG A 190 3.91 4.94 16.54
C ARG A 190 2.80 4.05 16.03
N LYS A 191 2.96 2.72 16.11
CA LYS A 191 1.91 1.77 15.74
C LYS A 191 0.64 2.00 16.58
N ASN A 192 0.80 2.01 17.91
CA ASN A 192 -0.32 2.25 18.83
C ASN A 192 -0.96 3.63 18.65
N LEU A 193 -0.18 4.65 18.29
CA LEU A 193 -0.71 5.97 17.97
C LEU A 193 -1.51 5.96 16.68
N CYS A 194 -1.04 5.25 15.65
CA CYS A 194 -1.74 5.13 14.38
C CYS A 194 -3.08 4.41 14.54
N THR A 195 -3.11 3.27 15.23
CA THR A 195 -4.36 2.51 15.44
C THR A 195 -5.41 3.35 16.16
N LYS A 196 -5.03 4.05 17.24
CA LYS A 196 -5.93 4.96 17.97
C LYS A 196 -6.46 6.08 17.08
N LYS A 197 -5.57 6.81 16.40
CA LYS A 197 -5.99 7.92 15.52
C LYS A 197 -6.84 7.44 14.35
N PHE A 198 -6.61 6.24 13.85
CA PHE A 198 -7.38 5.69 12.74
C PHE A 198 -8.79 5.31 13.18
N VAL A 199 -8.95 4.72 14.37
CA VAL A 199 -10.27 4.48 14.94
C VAL A 199 -11.02 5.79 15.19
N ASP A 200 -10.34 6.83 15.69
CA ASP A 200 -10.95 8.16 15.84
C ASP A 200 -11.37 8.75 14.47
N TYR A 201 -10.57 8.53 13.43
CA TYR A 201 -10.92 8.93 12.06
C TYR A 201 -12.17 8.20 11.54
N LEU A 202 -12.29 6.89 11.77
CA LEU A 202 -13.47 6.13 11.34
C LEU A 202 -14.72 6.55 12.10
N ASP A 203 -14.61 6.78 13.40
CA ASP A 203 -15.70 7.28 14.22
C ASP A 203 -16.17 8.66 13.73
N LYS A 204 -15.23 9.53 13.34
CA LYS A 204 -15.53 10.81 12.70
C LYS A 204 -16.24 10.62 11.36
N CYS A 205 -15.84 9.63 10.56
CA CYS A 205 -16.49 9.29 9.29
C CYS A 205 -17.94 8.83 9.50
N LEU A 206 -18.18 8.00 10.52
CA LEU A 206 -19.52 7.48 10.84
C LEU A 206 -20.44 8.55 11.44
N SER A 207 -19.88 9.58 12.08
CA SER A 207 -20.69 10.65 12.67
C SER A 207 -21.52 11.44 11.64
N TYR A 208 -21.10 11.45 10.36
CA TYR A 208 -21.89 12.00 9.24
C TYR A 208 -23.17 11.20 8.94
N SER A 209 -23.32 10.00 9.48
CA SER A 209 -24.56 9.20 9.40
C SER A 209 -25.17 8.94 10.77
N GLU A 210 -24.87 9.82 11.75
CA GLU A 210 -25.36 9.74 13.13
C GLU A 210 -25.00 8.41 13.84
N ARG A 211 -23.92 7.75 13.39
CA ARG A 211 -23.43 6.50 13.95
C ARG A 211 -22.09 6.71 14.64
N GLN A 212 -21.79 5.82 15.57
CA GLN A 212 -20.51 5.74 16.28
C GLN A 212 -20.15 4.28 16.49
N LEU A 213 -18.84 3.99 16.57
CA LEU A 213 -18.38 2.67 16.94
C LEU A 213 -18.68 2.41 18.42
N THR A 214 -19.17 1.21 18.73
CA THR A 214 -19.29 0.78 20.13
C THR A 214 -17.90 0.65 20.78
N GLU A 215 -17.81 0.74 22.10
CA GLU A 215 -16.53 0.54 22.82
C GLU A 215 -15.88 -0.82 22.53
N GLU A 216 -16.69 -1.85 22.29
CA GLU A 216 -16.23 -3.17 21.88
C GLU A 216 -15.64 -3.13 20.47
N SER A 217 -16.38 -2.59 19.50
CA SER A 217 -15.93 -2.43 18.11
C SER A 217 -14.66 -1.58 18.03
N ARG A 218 -14.57 -0.48 18.79
CA ARG A 218 -13.36 0.36 18.87
C ARG A 218 -12.14 -0.46 19.31
N ARG A 219 -12.30 -1.29 20.36
CA ARG A 219 -11.21 -2.13 20.88
C ARG A 219 -10.78 -3.20 19.87
N GLN A 220 -11.76 -3.86 19.25
CA GLN A 220 -11.53 -4.84 18.20
C GLN A 220 -10.76 -4.23 17.03
N MET A 221 -11.20 -3.07 16.52
CA MET A 221 -10.49 -2.38 15.43
C MET A 221 -9.05 -2.00 15.79
N VAL A 222 -8.79 -1.52 17.02
CA VAL A 222 -7.42 -1.23 17.47
C VAL A 222 -6.55 -2.49 17.41
N ASN A 223 -7.08 -3.63 17.83
CA ASN A 223 -6.37 -4.91 17.80
C ASN A 223 -6.09 -5.34 16.36
N TYR A 224 -7.11 -5.39 15.50
CA TYR A 224 -6.99 -5.85 14.11
C TYR A 224 -6.01 -5.00 13.31
N LEU A 225 -6.13 -3.67 13.42
CA LEU A 225 -5.18 -2.74 12.79
C LEU A 225 -3.77 -2.90 13.35
N GLY A 226 -3.64 -3.16 14.65
CA GLY A 226 -2.35 -3.43 15.29
C GLY A 226 -1.68 -4.70 14.77
N GLU A 227 -2.47 -5.71 14.41
CA GLU A 227 -2.00 -6.95 13.79
C GLU A 227 -1.64 -6.76 12.32
N ILE A 228 -2.49 -6.07 11.53
CA ILE A 228 -2.20 -5.77 10.12
C ILE A 228 -0.93 -4.93 10.00
N ILE A 229 -0.78 -3.89 10.84
CA ILE A 229 0.44 -3.07 10.86
C ILE A 229 1.64 -3.91 11.34
N GLY A 230 1.44 -4.80 12.31
CA GLY A 230 2.49 -5.75 12.72
C GLY A 230 2.96 -6.64 11.58
N ASN A 231 2.03 -7.21 10.81
CA ASN A 231 2.33 -8.01 9.62
C ASN A 231 3.07 -7.17 8.55
N ALA A 232 2.67 -5.91 8.37
CA ALA A 232 3.32 -4.98 7.48
C ALA A 232 4.78 -4.69 7.87
N GLU A 233 5.08 -4.56 9.17
CA GLU A 233 6.44 -4.42 9.71
C GLU A 233 7.27 -5.70 9.47
N ASP A 234 6.70 -6.86 9.79
CA ASP A 234 7.35 -8.15 9.64
C ASP A 234 7.70 -8.48 8.18
N HIS A 235 6.78 -8.19 7.25
CA HIS A 235 6.95 -8.48 5.82
C HIS A 235 7.86 -7.46 5.11
N SER A 236 7.88 -6.22 5.59
CA SER A 236 8.78 -5.20 5.04
C SER A 236 10.22 -5.33 5.55
N GLY A 237 10.41 -6.01 6.68
CA GLY A 237 11.70 -6.07 7.40
C GLY A 237 12.16 -4.69 7.90
N LYS A 238 11.24 -3.72 7.97
CA LYS A 238 11.46 -2.32 8.38
C LYS A 238 10.21 -1.83 9.11
N SER A 239 10.33 -0.74 9.88
CA SER A 239 9.16 -0.11 10.51
C SER A 239 8.33 0.73 9.52
N LYS A 240 8.32 0.39 8.22
CA LYS A 240 7.82 1.25 7.14
C LYS A 240 6.55 0.67 6.49
N TRP A 241 5.44 1.27 6.86
CA TRP A 241 4.09 0.97 6.41
C TRP A 241 3.32 2.29 6.25
N TYR A 242 2.15 2.23 5.62
CA TYR A 242 1.31 3.37 5.31
C TYR A 242 -0.15 3.03 5.56
N VAL A 243 -0.88 3.96 6.17
CA VAL A 243 -2.32 3.87 6.37
C VAL A 243 -2.92 5.18 5.88
N CYS A 244 -3.81 5.08 4.90
CA CYS A 244 -4.52 6.20 4.31
C CYS A 244 -6.03 5.98 4.44
N GLY A 245 -6.76 7.05 4.70
CA GLY A 245 -8.21 7.09 4.76
C GLY A 245 -8.74 8.31 4.03
N TYR A 246 -9.86 8.15 3.33
CA TYR A 246 -10.55 9.21 2.63
C TYR A 246 -12.06 9.01 2.70
N LEU A 247 -12.77 10.02 3.21
CA LEU A 247 -14.22 10.13 3.07
C LEU A 247 -14.55 11.50 2.50
N ASP A 248 -15.32 11.49 1.42
CA ASP A 248 -15.90 12.69 0.82
C ASP A 248 -17.40 12.74 1.09
N HIS A 249 -17.75 13.58 2.04
CA HIS A 249 -19.12 13.85 2.45
C HIS A 249 -19.63 15.22 1.96
N VAL A 250 -18.95 15.80 0.96
CA VAL A 250 -19.40 17.04 0.31
C VAL A 250 -20.59 16.71 -0.60
N GLU A 251 -21.73 17.34 -0.33
CA GLU A 251 -22.90 17.30 -1.19
C GLU A 251 -22.60 18.03 -2.51
N GLU A 252 -22.90 17.43 -3.65
CA GLU A 252 -22.88 18.10 -4.96
C GLU A 252 -24.31 18.33 -5.44
N ASP A 253 -24.52 19.45 -6.15
CA ASP A 253 -25.80 19.74 -6.80
C ASP A 253 -26.15 18.59 -7.74
N GLN A 254 -27.26 17.90 -7.46
CA GLN A 254 -27.71 16.60 -8.01
C GLN A 254 -27.96 16.56 -9.53
N GLU A 255 -27.49 17.52 -10.30
CA GLU A 255 -27.89 17.69 -11.70
C GLU A 255 -27.18 16.74 -12.67
N ASN A 256 -26.13 15.98 -12.30
CA ASN A 256 -25.26 15.38 -13.33
C ASN A 256 -24.64 14.00 -13.13
N GLU A 257 -25.05 13.10 -12.23
CA GLU A 257 -24.55 11.70 -12.30
C GLU A 257 -25.46 10.70 -11.54
N GLU A 258 -25.89 9.61 -12.19
CA GLU A 258 -26.82 8.59 -11.65
C GLU A 258 -26.23 7.74 -10.50
N ASP A 259 -24.92 7.86 -10.22
CA ASP A 259 -24.15 7.04 -9.25
C ASP A 259 -23.86 7.75 -7.90
N GLU A 260 -24.36 8.98 -7.67
CA GLU A 260 -23.85 9.90 -6.64
C GLU A 260 -24.62 9.98 -5.30
N ASN A 261 -25.54 9.05 -5.00
CA ASN A 261 -26.25 9.06 -3.71
C ASN A 261 -25.46 8.44 -2.54
N PHE A 262 -24.20 8.02 -2.73
CA PHE A 262 -23.40 7.36 -1.69
C PHE A 262 -22.08 8.06 -1.41
N HIS A 263 -21.82 8.29 -0.13
CA HIS A 263 -20.53 8.75 0.34
C HIS A 263 -19.63 7.55 0.58
N PHE A 264 -18.59 7.38 -0.23
CA PHE A 264 -17.65 6.28 -0.03
C PHE A 264 -16.57 6.66 0.97
N CYS A 265 -16.38 5.78 1.96
CA CYS A 265 -15.17 5.75 2.76
C CYS A 265 -14.19 4.77 2.12
N GLU A 266 -12.96 5.23 1.91
CA GLU A 266 -11.88 4.45 1.32
C GLU A 266 -10.72 4.34 2.32
N ILE A 267 -10.21 3.13 2.48
CA ILE A 267 -9.11 2.80 3.38
C ILE A 267 -8.04 2.06 2.58
N VAL A 268 -6.79 2.46 2.75
CA VAL A 268 -5.65 1.77 2.14
C VAL A 268 -4.56 1.56 3.16
N ILE A 269 -4.16 0.31 3.35
CA ILE A 269 -3.02 -0.07 4.19
C ILE A 269 -2.00 -0.76 3.29
N TYR A 270 -0.75 -0.32 3.31
CA TYR A 270 0.27 -0.98 2.50
C TYR A 270 1.68 -0.87 3.06
N ASN A 271 2.53 -1.80 2.63
CA ASN A 271 3.95 -1.84 2.93
C ASN A 271 4.73 -2.32 1.72
N PHE A 272 6.00 -1.92 1.63
CA PHE A 272 6.92 -2.49 0.65
C PHE A 272 7.81 -3.56 1.29
N GLY A 273 8.08 -4.64 0.56
CA GLY A 273 8.95 -5.71 1.02
C GLY A 273 8.64 -7.05 0.36
N LYS A 274 8.64 -8.10 1.18
CA LYS A 274 8.25 -9.44 0.76
C LYS A 274 6.73 -9.51 0.59
N SER A 275 6.27 -10.19 -0.47
CA SER A 275 4.88 -10.59 -0.57
C SER A 275 4.54 -11.64 0.47
N ILE A 276 3.25 -11.88 0.70
CA ILE A 276 2.77 -12.96 1.57
C ILE A 276 3.31 -14.30 1.06
N ALA A 277 3.24 -14.58 -0.25
CA ALA A 277 3.80 -15.80 -0.82
C ALA A 277 5.30 -15.95 -0.53
N ASP A 278 6.08 -14.87 -0.66
CA ASP A 278 7.53 -14.90 -0.41
C ASP A 278 7.86 -15.33 1.02
N THR A 279 7.07 -14.88 2.01
CA THR A 279 7.31 -15.23 3.42
C THR A 279 7.09 -16.72 3.71
N PHE A 280 6.18 -17.38 2.98
CA PHE A 280 5.99 -18.83 3.06
C PHE A 280 7.06 -19.59 2.29
N THR A 281 7.45 -19.11 1.09
CA THR A 281 8.49 -19.79 0.30
C THR A 281 9.88 -19.74 0.93
N ASP A 282 10.13 -18.77 1.80
CA ASP A 282 11.37 -18.64 2.56
C ASP A 282 11.44 -19.57 3.78
N LEU A 283 10.35 -20.27 4.12
CA LEU A 283 10.33 -21.21 5.24
C LEU A 283 11.05 -22.51 4.91
N ASP A 284 11.55 -23.18 5.94
CA ASP A 284 12.00 -24.56 5.80
C ASP A 284 10.81 -25.45 5.36
N PRO A 285 10.98 -26.34 4.35
CA PRO A 285 9.90 -27.21 3.88
C PRO A 285 9.31 -28.11 4.97
N GLY A 286 10.09 -28.44 6.00
CA GLY A 286 9.65 -29.21 7.17
C GLY A 286 9.12 -28.35 8.31
N SER A 287 8.99 -27.04 8.16
CA SER A 287 8.41 -26.17 9.19
C SER A 287 6.93 -26.49 9.46
N PHE A 288 6.45 -26.11 10.65
CA PHE A 288 5.05 -26.33 11.04
C PHE A 288 4.07 -25.75 10.02
N THR A 289 4.25 -24.47 9.69
CA THR A 289 3.39 -23.77 8.74
C THR A 289 3.44 -24.41 7.34
N MET A 290 4.63 -24.83 6.87
CA MET A 290 4.70 -25.52 5.57
C MET A 290 3.96 -26.85 5.59
N ARG A 291 3.93 -27.59 6.70
CA ARG A 291 3.10 -28.79 6.83
C ARG A 291 1.60 -28.49 6.78
N GLN A 292 1.16 -27.33 7.30
CA GLN A 292 -0.24 -26.91 7.20
C GLN A 292 -0.66 -26.59 5.76
N VAL A 293 0.24 -25.98 4.98
CA VAL A 293 -0.10 -25.50 3.63
C VAL A 293 0.20 -26.51 2.50
N SER A 294 1.16 -27.41 2.71
CA SER A 294 1.56 -28.43 1.72
C SER A 294 0.41 -29.30 1.18
N PRO A 295 -0.58 -29.73 2.00
CA PRO A 295 -1.72 -30.50 1.51
C PRO A 295 -2.48 -29.80 0.37
N TYR A 296 -2.69 -28.48 0.46
CA TYR A 296 -3.39 -27.71 -0.57
C TYR A 296 -2.57 -27.60 -1.85
N ILE A 297 -1.25 -27.41 -1.73
CA ILE A 297 -0.34 -27.39 -2.88
C ILE A 297 -0.38 -28.73 -3.62
N GLU A 298 -0.32 -29.84 -2.89
CA GLU A 298 -0.36 -31.17 -3.48
C GLU A 298 -1.74 -31.51 -4.06
N ALA A 299 -2.83 -31.08 -3.44
CA ALA A 299 -4.18 -31.21 -3.99
C ALA A 299 -4.28 -30.50 -5.35
N HIS A 300 -3.84 -29.24 -5.42
CA HIS A 300 -3.84 -28.45 -6.65
C HIS A 300 -2.95 -29.03 -7.75
N LYS A 301 -1.80 -29.60 -7.36
CA LYS A 301 -0.88 -30.27 -8.28
C LYS A 301 -1.48 -31.56 -8.84
N LYS A 302 -2.07 -32.39 -7.99
CA LYS A 302 -2.76 -33.64 -8.40
C LYS A 302 -3.99 -33.36 -9.26
N GLY A 303 -4.73 -32.30 -8.95
CA GLY A 303 -5.85 -31.82 -9.75
C GLY A 303 -5.46 -31.16 -11.07
N GLY A 304 -4.17 -30.94 -11.33
CA GLY A 304 -3.69 -30.30 -12.56
C GLY A 304 -4.11 -28.83 -12.69
N PHE A 305 -4.38 -28.14 -11.58
CA PHE A 305 -4.94 -26.78 -11.60
C PHE A 305 -3.92 -25.69 -11.92
N PHE A 306 -2.64 -25.94 -11.66
CA PHE A 306 -1.58 -24.95 -11.88
C PHE A 306 -1.41 -24.61 -13.37
N SER A 307 -1.33 -23.32 -13.67
CA SER A 307 -1.27 -22.74 -15.01
C SER A 307 -0.64 -21.34 -14.97
N LYS A 308 -0.48 -20.69 -16.12
CA LYS A 308 0.04 -19.31 -16.20
C LYS A 308 -0.76 -18.27 -15.41
N ASN A 309 -2.03 -18.56 -15.10
CA ASN A 309 -2.92 -17.64 -14.36
C ASN A 309 -3.19 -18.11 -12.92
N TRP A 310 -2.64 -19.25 -12.51
CA TRP A 310 -2.85 -19.85 -11.20
C TRP A 310 -1.61 -20.66 -10.82
N GLU A 311 -0.82 -20.16 -9.87
CA GLU A 311 0.42 -20.79 -9.45
C GLU A 311 0.46 -20.95 -7.92
N ALA A 312 1.46 -21.67 -7.43
CA ALA A 312 1.63 -21.91 -6.00
C ALA A 312 1.71 -20.60 -5.19
N SER A 313 2.32 -19.52 -5.72
CA SER A 313 2.36 -18.22 -5.04
C SER A 313 0.96 -17.62 -4.78
N THR A 314 0.05 -17.76 -5.74
CA THR A 314 -1.34 -17.30 -5.62
C THR A 314 -2.11 -18.13 -4.61
N LEU A 315 -1.92 -19.46 -4.62
CA LEU A 315 -2.51 -20.35 -3.62
C LEU A 315 -1.96 -20.06 -2.22
N LEU A 316 -0.65 -19.88 -2.06
CA LEU A 316 -0.03 -19.54 -0.77
C LEU A 316 -0.61 -18.24 -0.19
N THR A 317 -0.79 -17.23 -1.03
CA THR A 317 -1.40 -15.97 -0.61
C THR A 317 -2.84 -16.16 -0.15
N LEU A 318 -3.62 -16.98 -0.86
CA LEU A 318 -5.00 -17.31 -0.46
C LEU A 318 -5.04 -18.07 0.87
N VAL A 319 -4.28 -19.15 1.00
CA VAL A 319 -4.29 -20.00 2.22
C VAL A 319 -3.82 -19.22 3.45
N ALA A 320 -2.94 -18.23 3.27
CA ALA A 320 -2.50 -17.33 4.33
C ALA A 320 -3.59 -16.38 4.86
N LEU A 321 -4.75 -16.30 4.20
CA LEU A 321 -5.91 -15.55 4.69
C LEU A 321 -6.80 -16.35 5.62
N GLN A 322 -6.51 -17.63 5.87
CA GLN A 322 -7.31 -18.44 6.80
C GLN A 322 -6.91 -18.22 8.24
N GLY A 323 -7.88 -18.45 9.14
CA GLY A 323 -7.65 -18.43 10.59
C GLY A 323 -6.43 -19.26 10.97
N TYR A 324 -5.60 -18.77 11.88
CA TYR A 324 -4.42 -19.48 12.38
C TYR A 324 -3.36 -19.92 11.33
N VAL A 325 -3.38 -19.37 10.11
CA VAL A 325 -2.33 -19.62 9.11
C VAL A 325 -1.39 -18.42 9.03
N SER A 326 -0.16 -18.58 9.50
CA SER A 326 0.86 -17.53 9.43
C SER A 326 2.25 -18.10 9.19
N SER A 327 3.05 -17.44 8.34
CA SER A 327 4.48 -17.77 8.17
C SER A 327 5.31 -17.68 9.45
N LYS A 328 4.75 -17.13 10.53
CA LYS A 328 5.39 -17.00 11.85
C LYS A 328 5.03 -18.12 12.82
N ASN A 329 4.08 -18.99 12.49
CA ASN A 329 3.69 -20.09 13.38
C ASN A 329 4.78 -21.17 13.41
N THR A 330 5.23 -21.50 14.62
CA THR A 330 6.24 -22.54 14.87
C THR A 330 5.65 -23.85 15.37
N ASP A 331 4.44 -23.80 15.92
CA ASP A 331 3.72 -24.91 16.54
C ASP A 331 2.22 -24.58 16.69
N GLU A 332 1.45 -25.55 17.21
CA GLU A 332 -0.01 -25.47 17.42
C GLU A 332 -0.43 -24.46 18.50
N THR A 333 0.50 -24.02 19.36
CA THR A 333 0.21 -23.06 20.43
C THR A 333 0.38 -21.61 20.01
N THR A 334 0.92 -21.38 18.80
CA THR A 334 1.07 -20.04 18.25
C THR A 334 -0.23 -19.62 17.56
N ASP A 335 -0.82 -18.52 18.00
CA ASP A 335 -2.15 -18.03 17.60
C ASP A 335 -2.10 -16.95 16.51
N ARG A 336 -1.02 -16.85 15.72
CA ARG A 336 -0.94 -15.84 14.64
C ARG A 336 -1.77 -16.26 13.44
N GLY A 337 -2.32 -15.27 12.75
CA GLY A 337 -3.12 -15.45 11.53
C GLY A 337 -4.53 -14.87 11.62
N GLN A 338 -4.90 -14.25 12.75
CA GLN A 338 -6.26 -13.79 12.99
C GLN A 338 -6.57 -12.41 12.40
N GLY A 339 -5.70 -11.42 12.55
CA GLY A 339 -6.04 -10.03 12.23
C GLY A 339 -6.36 -9.70 10.77
N THR A 340 -6.03 -10.58 9.81
CA THR A 340 -6.50 -10.40 8.41
C THR A 340 -7.90 -11.00 8.20
N VAL A 341 -8.22 -12.11 8.87
CA VAL A 341 -9.57 -12.70 8.92
C VAL A 341 -10.53 -11.68 9.54
N ASP A 342 -10.17 -11.17 10.72
CA ASP A 342 -10.99 -10.21 11.46
C ASP A 342 -11.26 -8.92 10.65
N LEU A 343 -10.29 -8.50 9.84
CA LEU A 343 -10.45 -7.35 8.95
C LEU A 343 -11.47 -7.65 7.84
N ILE A 344 -11.40 -8.84 7.24
CA ILE A 344 -12.34 -9.27 6.21
C ILE A 344 -13.75 -9.33 6.80
N GLU A 345 -13.90 -9.92 7.99
CA GLU A 345 -15.18 -10.00 8.70
C GLU A 345 -15.71 -8.61 9.05
N PHE A 346 -14.85 -7.72 9.58
CA PHE A 346 -15.23 -6.33 9.83
C PHE A 346 -15.72 -5.63 8.56
N PHE A 347 -15.02 -5.79 7.44
CA PHE A 347 -15.44 -5.21 6.17
C PHE A 347 -16.75 -5.81 5.66
N GLN A 348 -16.99 -7.11 5.86
CA GLN A 348 -18.24 -7.76 5.52
C GLN A 348 -19.39 -7.25 6.40
N GLY A 349 -19.17 -7.11 7.71
CA GLY A 349 -20.16 -6.54 8.63
C GLY A 349 -20.51 -5.08 8.29
N VAL A 350 -19.50 -4.23 8.05
CA VAL A 350 -19.72 -2.85 7.60
C VAL A 350 -20.45 -2.82 6.26
N ALA A 351 -20.09 -3.72 5.34
CA ALA A 351 -20.76 -3.83 4.04
C ALA A 351 -22.25 -4.11 4.23
N ASP A 352 -22.59 -5.10 5.07
CA ASP A 352 -23.95 -5.57 5.34
C ASP A 352 -24.79 -4.53 6.08
N GLU A 353 -24.22 -3.87 7.10
CA GLU A 353 -24.89 -2.83 7.89
C GLU A 353 -25.08 -1.51 7.13
N CYS A 354 -24.16 -1.19 6.22
CA CYS A 354 -24.20 0.04 5.43
C CYS A 354 -24.83 -0.17 4.05
N LEU A 355 -25.44 -1.34 3.77
CA LEU A 355 -26.06 -1.61 2.47
C LEU A 355 -27.19 -0.63 2.20
N PRO A 356 -27.10 0.16 1.11
CA PRO A 356 -28.31 0.67 0.51
C PRO A 356 -29.00 -0.43 -0.28
N SER A 357 -30.33 -0.37 -0.35
CA SER A 357 -31.16 -1.22 -1.22
C SER A 357 -30.87 -1.03 -2.72
N SER A 358 -29.88 -0.22 -3.09
CA SER A 358 -29.56 0.29 -4.44
C SER A 358 -28.45 -0.47 -5.18
N GLY A 359 -27.88 -1.54 -4.60
CA GLY A 359 -26.96 -2.43 -5.32
C GLY A 359 -25.49 -1.98 -5.44
N GLN A 360 -25.10 -0.82 -4.91
CA GLN A 360 -23.68 -0.47 -4.75
C GLN A 360 -23.12 -1.10 -3.47
N LYS A 361 -22.23 -2.10 -3.64
CA LYS A 361 -21.66 -2.91 -2.56
C LYS A 361 -20.28 -2.42 -2.12
N ALA A 362 -19.94 -2.69 -0.85
CA ALA A 362 -18.56 -2.59 -0.40
C ALA A 362 -17.66 -3.50 -1.23
N LYS A 363 -16.43 -3.04 -1.44
CA LYS A 363 -15.40 -3.75 -2.18
C LYS A 363 -14.09 -3.65 -1.45
N MET A 364 -13.33 -4.73 -1.46
CA MET A 364 -11.97 -4.76 -0.96
C MET A 364 -11.09 -5.55 -1.92
N ALA A 365 -9.82 -5.21 -1.97
CA ALA A 365 -8.80 -6.01 -2.62
C ALA A 365 -7.57 -6.16 -1.74
N ILE A 366 -6.99 -7.36 -1.75
CA ILE A 366 -5.66 -7.66 -1.24
C ILE A 366 -4.77 -7.91 -2.45
N ILE A 367 -3.71 -7.10 -2.58
CA ILE A 367 -2.68 -7.27 -3.59
C ILE A 367 -1.38 -7.62 -2.88
N SER A 368 -0.81 -8.78 -3.16
CA SER A 368 0.48 -9.17 -2.61
C SER A 368 1.32 -9.90 -3.66
N GLY A 369 2.49 -9.36 -3.97
CA GLY A 369 3.28 -9.88 -5.09
C GLY A 369 2.49 -9.81 -6.39
N ASP A 370 2.46 -10.90 -7.14
CA ASP A 370 1.67 -11.02 -8.36
C ASP A 370 0.23 -11.53 -8.11
N THR A 371 -0.25 -11.54 -6.87
CA THR A 371 -1.60 -12.03 -6.54
C THR A 371 -2.55 -10.89 -6.26
N HIS A 372 -3.76 -11.00 -6.79
CA HIS A 372 -4.89 -10.10 -6.53
C HIS A 372 -6.09 -10.92 -6.05
N ILE A 373 -6.60 -10.57 -4.88
CA ILE A 373 -7.78 -11.17 -4.25
C ILE A 373 -8.83 -10.07 -4.07
N LYS A 374 -9.98 -10.21 -4.71
CA LYS A 374 -11.10 -9.26 -4.66
C LYS A 374 -12.21 -9.80 -3.76
N PHE A 375 -12.80 -8.92 -2.97
CA PHE A 375 -13.97 -9.15 -2.14
C PHE A 375 -15.05 -8.16 -2.56
N ASP A 376 -16.26 -8.65 -2.84
CA ASP A 376 -17.44 -7.84 -3.16
C ASP A 376 -18.72 -8.36 -2.49
N GLY A 377 -18.56 -9.24 -1.50
CA GLY A 377 -19.64 -9.93 -0.80
C GLY A 377 -20.16 -11.20 -1.49
N THR A 378 -19.61 -11.62 -2.63
CA THR A 378 -20.04 -12.87 -3.31
C THR A 378 -19.62 -14.13 -2.53
N TYR A 379 -18.44 -14.10 -1.92
CA TYR A 379 -17.92 -15.16 -1.05
C TYR A 379 -17.73 -14.59 0.35
N GLN A 380 -18.14 -15.34 1.37
CA GLN A 380 -18.04 -14.98 2.78
C GLN A 380 -17.12 -15.95 3.52
N ILE A 381 -16.59 -15.50 4.66
CA ILE A 381 -15.87 -16.39 5.57
C ILE A 381 -16.88 -17.31 6.24
N GLU A 382 -16.54 -18.59 6.35
CA GLU A 382 -17.29 -19.57 7.10
C GLU A 382 -16.38 -20.29 8.09
N ILE A 383 -16.96 -20.82 9.16
CA ILE A 383 -16.25 -21.64 10.14
C ILE A 383 -16.33 -23.10 9.67
N ASP A 384 -15.19 -23.73 9.44
CA ASP A 384 -15.12 -25.15 9.08
C ASP A 384 -15.41 -26.07 10.27
N ASP A 385 -15.49 -27.39 10.03
CA ASP A 385 -15.76 -28.40 11.06
C ASP A 385 -14.73 -28.41 12.20
N SER A 386 -13.56 -27.81 12.00
CA SER A 386 -12.50 -27.67 13.01
C SER A 386 -12.57 -26.38 13.83
N GLY A 387 -13.55 -25.51 13.53
CA GLY A 387 -13.70 -24.22 14.18
C GLY A 387 -12.84 -23.11 13.56
N LYS A 388 -12.32 -23.31 12.35
CA LYS A 388 -11.40 -22.39 11.68
C LYS A 388 -12.11 -21.57 10.62
N GLU A 389 -11.76 -20.29 10.53
CA GLU A 389 -12.28 -19.36 9.53
C GLU A 389 -11.66 -19.61 8.15
N VAL A 390 -12.52 -19.95 7.19
CA VAL A 390 -12.16 -20.37 5.83
C VAL A 390 -12.93 -19.58 4.78
N ILE A 391 -12.20 -19.13 3.76
CA ILE A 391 -12.75 -18.53 2.53
C ILE A 391 -11.94 -19.01 1.33
N ALA A 392 -12.52 -19.88 0.51
CA ALA A 392 -11.84 -20.51 -0.63
C ALA A 392 -12.24 -19.92 -2.00
N PHE A 393 -13.20 -18.99 -2.04
CA PHE A 393 -13.70 -18.35 -3.28
C PHE A 393 -14.17 -19.34 -4.35
N ASN A 394 -14.81 -20.43 -3.93
CA ASN A 394 -15.49 -21.38 -4.80
C ASN A 394 -16.80 -21.83 -4.14
N ALA A 395 -17.65 -22.54 -4.89
CA ALA A 395 -19.00 -22.86 -4.44
C ALA A 395 -19.05 -23.84 -3.25
N SER A 396 -17.98 -24.63 -3.07
CA SER A 396 -17.84 -25.64 -2.01
C SER A 396 -17.13 -25.10 -0.75
N ASN A 397 -16.61 -23.88 -0.82
CA ASN A 397 -15.71 -23.28 0.17
C ASN A 397 -14.49 -24.17 0.53
N ASP A 398 -13.96 -24.91 -0.45
CA ASP A 398 -12.86 -25.86 -0.26
C ASP A 398 -11.53 -25.34 -0.84
N LEU A 399 -10.50 -25.20 0.01
CA LEU A 399 -9.14 -24.79 -0.37
C LEU A 399 -8.37 -25.85 -1.17
N GLY A 400 -8.88 -27.07 -1.29
CA GLY A 400 -8.39 -28.09 -2.20
C GLY A 400 -8.85 -27.88 -3.65
N GLU A 401 -9.92 -27.11 -3.85
CA GLU A 401 -10.48 -26.79 -5.16
C GLU A 401 -9.97 -25.45 -5.70
N LYS A 402 -10.08 -25.27 -7.01
CA LYS A 402 -9.64 -24.04 -7.67
C LYS A 402 -10.64 -22.90 -7.37
N PRO A 403 -10.17 -21.71 -6.93
CA PRO A 403 -11.06 -20.57 -6.72
C PRO A 403 -11.57 -19.99 -8.04
N ASP A 404 -12.64 -19.21 -7.97
CA ASP A 404 -13.09 -18.38 -9.08
C ASP A 404 -12.04 -17.31 -9.41
N HIS A 405 -11.50 -17.41 -10.62
CA HIS A 405 -10.53 -16.49 -11.20
C HIS A 405 -10.97 -15.02 -11.28
N LYS A 406 -12.26 -14.71 -11.15
CA LYS A 406 -12.76 -13.34 -11.04
C LYS A 406 -12.33 -12.68 -9.73
N TYR A 407 -12.17 -13.49 -8.68
CA TYR A 407 -11.88 -13.04 -7.32
C TYR A 407 -10.43 -13.29 -6.95
N VAL A 408 -9.91 -14.48 -7.21
CA VAL A 408 -8.52 -14.84 -6.88
C VAL A 408 -7.75 -15.12 -8.16
N ARG A 409 -6.76 -14.30 -8.48
CA ARG A 409 -5.96 -14.48 -9.69
C ARG A 409 -4.53 -14.02 -9.57
N LYS A 410 -3.68 -14.63 -10.38
CA LYS A 410 -2.36 -14.11 -10.71
C LYS A 410 -2.48 -12.95 -11.71
N MET A 411 -1.88 -11.82 -11.37
CA MET A 411 -1.70 -10.67 -12.23
C MET A 411 -0.61 -10.90 -13.29
N LYS A 412 -0.84 -10.40 -14.49
CA LYS A 412 0.01 -10.58 -15.66
C LYS A 412 0.94 -9.39 -15.84
N GLY A 413 2.24 -9.67 -15.93
CA GLY A 413 3.24 -8.65 -16.26
C GLY A 413 3.50 -7.61 -15.17
N VAL A 414 2.78 -7.68 -14.04
CA VAL A 414 2.96 -6.80 -12.88
C VAL A 414 3.01 -7.59 -11.58
N SER A 415 3.54 -6.95 -10.54
CA SER A 415 3.60 -7.46 -9.17
C SER A 415 3.74 -6.28 -8.22
N PHE A 416 3.08 -6.28 -7.07
CA PHE A 416 3.34 -5.30 -6.03
C PHE A 416 4.39 -5.84 -5.04
N PRO A 417 5.54 -5.15 -4.83
CA PRO A 417 6.58 -5.63 -3.93
C PRO A 417 6.20 -5.36 -2.48
N GLY A 418 5.41 -6.26 -1.90
CA GLY A 418 4.85 -6.15 -0.55
C GLY A 418 3.38 -6.53 -0.54
N THR A 419 2.59 -5.86 0.29
CA THR A 419 1.13 -6.06 0.37
C THR A 419 0.41 -4.72 0.38
N ILE A 420 -0.74 -4.66 -0.31
CA ILE A 420 -1.74 -3.59 -0.24
C ILE A 420 -3.06 -4.23 0.16
N ILE A 421 -3.75 -3.63 1.13
CA ILE A 421 -5.16 -3.84 1.40
C ILE A 421 -5.86 -2.54 1.05
N ALA A 422 -6.76 -2.57 0.08
CA ALA A 422 -7.53 -1.43 -0.36
C ALA A 422 -9.01 -1.75 -0.22
N ALA A 423 -9.75 -0.94 0.54
CA ALA A 423 -11.16 -1.14 0.77
C ALA A 423 -11.94 0.15 0.49
N ARG A 424 -13.16 -0.03 0.02
CA ARG A 424 -14.12 1.02 -0.31
C ARG A 424 -15.51 0.55 0.06
N PHE A 425 -16.19 1.29 0.92
CA PHE A 425 -17.54 0.95 1.35
C PHE A 425 -18.41 2.21 1.38
N PRO A 426 -19.70 2.09 1.02
CA PRO A 426 -20.63 3.20 1.14
C PRO A 426 -20.90 3.49 2.61
N ILE A 427 -21.03 4.77 2.93
CA ILE A 427 -21.61 5.30 4.15
C ILE A 427 -22.91 5.98 3.71
N SER A 428 -24.04 5.44 4.15
CA SER A 428 -25.37 5.91 3.75
C SER A 428 -26.00 6.79 4.82
N GLU A 429 -26.46 7.98 4.44
CA GLU A 429 -27.31 8.84 5.27
C GLU A 429 -28.74 8.31 5.42
N ARG A 430 -29.19 7.44 4.50
CA ARG A 430 -30.62 7.23 4.20
C ARG A 430 -31.27 5.94 4.70
N TYR A 431 -30.60 5.18 5.56
CA TYR A 431 -31.19 3.98 6.17
C TYR A 431 -30.98 3.99 7.68
N THR A 432 -31.55 5.03 8.27
CA THR A 432 -31.89 5.18 9.67
C THR A 432 -33.19 4.41 9.95
N GLU A 433 -33.08 3.11 10.17
CA GLU A 433 -33.98 2.46 11.14
C GLU A 433 -33.15 2.12 12.37
N THR A 434 -33.50 2.85 13.42
CA THR A 434 -33.17 2.64 14.84
C THR A 434 -33.16 1.16 15.23
N ALA A 435 -32.10 0.76 15.94
CA ALA A 435 -32.24 -0.20 17.03
C ALA A 435 -32.00 0.54 18.35
#